data_AF-A0A640KIX3-F1
#
_entry.id   AF-A0A640KIX3-F1
#
_cell.length_a   1.000
_cell.length_b   1.000
_cell.length_c   1.000
_cell.angle_alpha   90.00
_cell.angle_beta   90.00
_cell.angle_gamma   90.00
#
_symmetry.space_group_name_H-M   'P 1'
#
loop_
_entity.id
_entity.type
_entity.pdbx_description
1 polymer ?
#
loop_
_entity_poly.entity_id
_entity_poly.type
_entity_poly.pdbx_seq_one_letter_code
_entity_poly.pdbx_strand_id
1 'polypeptide(L)'
;MARSLAFLLSVMMIAASTTAHELHLPADIYDHAAGEWSVEVVSSCRPPLVGTVTFQNTTAVVEWKEAGAPEVRISGRPAKSVLSVAALADFLTRDSRELSYTLCEHQENHLSTLKRPFQVTGMTTTYMKAYSGVLSSSSERSTCESTSERTISYLALGSPFMPNKGEEWRMQEALYAIEIILDTRNVEGTCALKRGPDALDAMLGSEKRSRKRRAHRTFSSGMALSMADEMTAENGVVTVRFIRRSEAYQPWFIRYYTPILFATIFILYRMVHSFFYSRAAKSSPPSESHAHGNAGAIGRIAPSACNSNTIDT
;
A
#
# COMPACT_ATOMS: atom_id res chain seq x y z
N MET A 1 30.25 -38.42 -18.00
CA MET A 1 29.02 -38.05 -18.74
C MET A 1 27.75 -38.16 -17.88
N ALA A 2 27.55 -39.23 -17.10
CA ALA A 2 26.34 -39.38 -16.26
C ALA A 2 26.14 -38.30 -15.18
N ARG A 3 27.23 -37.80 -14.57
CA ARG A 3 27.17 -36.75 -13.53
C ARG A 3 26.75 -35.37 -14.08
N SER A 4 27.11 -35.06 -15.32
CA SER A 4 26.75 -33.82 -16.02
C SER A 4 25.26 -33.80 -16.39
N LEU A 5 24.73 -34.97 -16.74
CA LEU A 5 23.34 -35.15 -17.17
C LEU A 5 22.37 -35.09 -15.97
N ALA A 6 22.78 -35.61 -14.81
CA ALA A 6 22.04 -35.47 -13.55
C ALA A 6 21.99 -34.02 -13.03
N PHE A 7 23.05 -33.25 -13.23
CA PHE A 7 23.10 -31.82 -12.87
C PHE A 7 22.24 -30.95 -13.81
N LEU A 8 22.20 -31.27 -15.11
CA LEU A 8 21.30 -30.63 -16.07
C LEU A 8 19.82 -30.96 -15.79
N LEU A 9 19.51 -32.19 -15.38
CA LEU A 9 18.17 -32.59 -14.97
C LEU A 9 17.73 -31.93 -13.64
N SER A 10 18.65 -31.72 -12.68
CA SER A 10 18.30 -30.99 -11.45
C SER A 10 18.10 -29.49 -11.71
N VAL A 11 18.87 -28.87 -12.61
CA VAL A 11 18.67 -27.47 -13.03
C VAL A 11 17.36 -27.32 -13.82
N MET A 12 16.99 -28.28 -14.69
CA MET A 12 15.69 -28.31 -15.37
C MET A 12 14.52 -28.54 -14.40
N MET A 13 14.68 -29.39 -13.38
CA MET A 13 13.63 -29.60 -12.37
C MET A 13 13.49 -28.41 -11.40
N ILE A 14 14.54 -27.61 -11.21
CA ILE A 14 14.44 -26.33 -10.48
C ILE A 14 13.90 -25.22 -11.40
N ALA A 15 14.14 -25.27 -12.71
CA ALA A 15 13.48 -24.39 -13.69
C ALA A 15 12.00 -24.74 -13.94
N ALA A 16 11.57 -25.95 -13.56
CA ALA A 16 10.17 -26.35 -13.49
C ALA A 16 9.54 -26.10 -12.12
N SER A 17 10.24 -25.41 -11.20
CA SER A 17 9.63 -24.93 -9.97
C SER A 17 8.84 -23.66 -10.26
N THR A 18 7.54 -23.74 -10.03
CA THR A 18 6.63 -22.61 -9.85
C THR A 18 6.30 -21.83 -11.13
N THR A 19 5.34 -22.33 -11.92
CA THR A 19 4.39 -21.45 -12.61
C THR A 19 3.51 -20.80 -11.54
N ALA A 20 4.12 -19.98 -10.69
CA ALA A 20 3.36 -19.20 -9.75
C ALA A 20 2.51 -18.25 -10.58
N HIS A 21 1.20 -18.40 -10.47
CA HIS A 21 0.27 -17.58 -11.20
C HIS A 21 0.45 -16.15 -10.69
N GLU A 22 0.80 -15.22 -11.58
CA GLU A 22 1.08 -13.82 -11.22
C GLU A 22 -0.07 -12.91 -11.65
N LEU A 23 -0.36 -11.92 -10.79
CA LEU A 23 -1.10 -10.73 -11.12
C LEU A 23 -0.09 -9.65 -11.49
N HIS A 24 -0.15 -9.19 -12.74
CA HIS A 24 0.67 -8.08 -13.19
C HIS A 24 -0.07 -6.77 -12.94
N LEU A 25 0.61 -5.81 -12.30
CA LEU A 25 0.19 -4.42 -12.23
C LEU A 25 1.02 -3.58 -13.22
N PRO A 26 0.47 -2.47 -13.73
CA PRO A 26 1.29 -1.46 -14.41
C PRO A 26 2.49 -1.08 -13.55
N ALA A 27 3.69 -1.10 -14.12
CA ALA A 27 4.93 -0.87 -13.39
C ALA A 27 4.91 0.46 -12.63
N ASP A 28 4.36 1.51 -13.22
CA ASP A 28 4.23 2.80 -12.56
C ASP A 28 3.27 2.79 -11.36
N ILE A 29 2.27 1.90 -11.33
CA ILE A 29 1.45 1.68 -10.12
C ILE A 29 2.25 0.85 -9.10
N TYR A 30 2.87 -0.23 -9.54
CA TYR A 30 3.60 -1.16 -8.67
C TYR A 30 4.77 -0.48 -7.94
N ASP A 31 5.58 0.29 -8.68
CA ASP A 31 6.78 0.98 -8.18
C ASP A 31 6.44 2.05 -7.13
N HIS A 32 5.19 2.53 -7.11
CA HIS A 32 4.69 3.58 -6.21
C HIS A 32 3.72 3.06 -5.14
N ALA A 33 3.59 1.73 -5.04
CA ALA A 33 2.74 1.04 -4.09
C ALA A 33 3.52 0.52 -2.86
N ALA A 34 4.74 0.98 -2.59
CA ALA A 34 5.57 0.44 -1.52
C ALA A 34 4.89 0.48 -0.13
N GLY A 35 5.25 -0.47 0.73
CA GLY A 35 4.75 -0.59 2.10
C GLY A 35 3.67 -1.66 2.27
N GLU A 36 2.99 -1.63 3.42
CA GLU A 36 1.95 -2.60 3.78
C GLU A 36 0.54 -2.11 3.42
N TRP A 37 -0.25 -2.99 2.82
CA TRP A 37 -1.60 -2.76 2.30
C TRP A 37 -2.55 -3.86 2.74
N SER A 38 -3.81 -3.51 2.95
CA SER A 38 -4.92 -4.46 3.03
C SER A 38 -5.43 -4.71 1.63
N VAL A 39 -5.69 -5.97 1.30
CA VAL A 39 -6.32 -6.36 0.04
C VAL A 39 -7.69 -6.99 0.31
N GLU A 40 -8.66 -6.65 -0.52
CA GLU A 40 -10.00 -7.24 -0.53
C GLU A 40 -10.33 -7.68 -1.95
N VAL A 41 -10.87 -8.88 -2.10
CA VAL A 41 -11.35 -9.40 -3.38
C VAL A 41 -12.80 -9.82 -3.23
N VAL A 42 -13.65 -9.28 -4.10
CA VAL A 42 -15.07 -9.60 -4.18
C VAL A 42 -15.34 -10.16 -5.58
N SER A 43 -15.92 -11.36 -5.63
CA SER A 43 -16.29 -12.04 -6.88
C SER A 43 -17.54 -12.91 -6.71
N SER A 44 -18.10 -13.39 -7.81
CA SER A 44 -19.18 -14.39 -7.78
C SER A 44 -18.67 -15.84 -7.70
N CYS A 45 -17.41 -16.10 -8.04
CA CYS A 45 -16.85 -17.45 -8.00
C CYS A 45 -16.46 -17.91 -6.61
N ARG A 46 -16.12 -16.98 -5.72
CA ARG A 46 -15.64 -17.26 -4.38
C ARG A 46 -16.22 -16.26 -3.38
N PRO A 47 -16.48 -16.67 -2.12
CA PRO A 47 -16.79 -15.71 -1.07
C PRO A 47 -15.71 -14.62 -0.96
N PRO A 48 -16.09 -13.40 -0.56
CA PRO A 48 -15.13 -12.31 -0.39
C PRO A 48 -13.95 -12.71 0.50
N LEU A 49 -12.73 -12.37 0.07
CA LEU A 49 -11.51 -12.65 0.82
C LEU A 49 -10.81 -11.34 1.20
N VAL A 50 -10.20 -11.35 2.39
CA VAL A 50 -9.44 -10.21 2.89
C VAL A 50 -8.05 -10.67 3.31
N GLY A 51 -7.04 -9.94 2.87
CA GLY A 51 -5.65 -10.24 3.16
C GLY A 51 -4.81 -9.00 3.40
N THR A 52 -3.52 -9.23 3.53
CA THR A 52 -2.48 -8.20 3.56
C THR A 52 -1.47 -8.47 2.47
N VAL A 53 -0.90 -7.41 1.92
CA VAL A 53 0.22 -7.51 0.97
C VAL A 53 1.23 -6.44 1.30
N THR A 54 2.51 -6.82 1.24
CA THR A 54 3.60 -5.88 1.41
C THR A 54 4.33 -5.75 0.09
N PHE A 55 4.25 -4.58 -0.53
CA PHE A 55 4.98 -4.28 -1.75
C PHE A 55 6.41 -3.91 -1.39
N GLN A 56 7.34 -4.78 -1.74
CA GLN A 56 8.77 -4.58 -1.61
C GLN A 56 9.45 -5.15 -2.86
N ASN A 57 10.46 -4.46 -3.36
CA ASN A 57 11.30 -4.92 -4.47
C ASN A 57 10.50 -5.18 -5.76
N THR A 58 10.59 -6.38 -6.34
CA THR A 58 10.07 -6.75 -7.67
C THR A 58 8.80 -7.59 -7.64
N THR A 59 8.51 -8.26 -6.51
CA THR A 59 7.35 -9.13 -6.35
C THR A 59 6.75 -9.00 -4.95
N ALA A 60 5.43 -9.00 -4.85
CA ALA A 60 4.68 -9.00 -3.61
C ALA A 60 3.81 -10.26 -3.52
N VAL A 61 3.49 -10.73 -2.32
CA VAL A 61 2.64 -11.91 -2.11
C VAL A 61 1.50 -11.53 -1.18
N VAL A 62 0.29 -11.96 -1.51
CA VAL A 62 -0.88 -11.75 -0.65
C VAL A 62 -0.92 -12.81 0.45
N GLU A 63 -0.99 -12.35 1.68
CA GLU A 63 -1.24 -13.14 2.87
C GLU A 63 -2.73 -13.05 3.22
N TRP A 64 -3.48 -14.09 2.88
CA TRP A 64 -4.93 -14.17 3.17
C TRP A 64 -5.19 -14.50 4.64
N LYS A 65 -6.30 -13.98 5.18
CA LYS A 65 -6.75 -14.34 6.53
C LYS A 65 -7.39 -15.73 6.56
N GLU A 66 -8.05 -16.11 5.48
CA GLU A 66 -8.77 -17.36 5.36
C GLU A 66 -7.84 -18.50 4.88
N ALA A 67 -7.91 -19.65 5.56
CA ALA A 67 -7.19 -20.85 5.14
C ALA A 67 -7.75 -21.41 3.81
N GLY A 68 -6.87 -21.91 2.94
CA GLY A 68 -7.25 -22.45 1.62
C GLY A 68 -7.53 -21.38 0.56
N ALA A 69 -7.08 -20.15 0.77
CA ALA A 69 -7.06 -19.10 -0.25
C ALA A 69 -5.96 -19.36 -1.30
N PRO A 70 -6.15 -18.94 -2.57
CA PRO A 70 -5.16 -19.16 -3.62
C PRO A 70 -3.92 -18.33 -3.35
N GLU A 71 -2.75 -18.84 -3.72
CA GLU A 71 -1.53 -18.04 -3.69
C GLU A 71 -1.61 -16.93 -4.75
N VAL A 72 -1.55 -15.68 -4.31
CA VAL A 72 -1.57 -14.52 -5.22
C VAL A 72 -0.23 -13.81 -5.13
N ARG A 73 0.56 -13.93 -6.19
CA ARG A 73 1.80 -13.17 -6.38
C ARG A 73 1.55 -11.99 -7.30
N ILE A 74 2.12 -10.85 -6.98
CA ILE A 74 1.91 -9.58 -7.68
C ILE A 74 3.27 -9.06 -8.15
N SER A 75 3.38 -8.67 -9.41
CA SER A 75 4.61 -8.08 -9.96
C SER A 75 4.30 -6.89 -10.86
N GLY A 76 5.28 -5.98 -10.98
CA GLY A 76 5.20 -4.82 -11.87
C GLY A 76 5.64 -5.18 -13.29
N ARG A 77 4.85 -4.80 -14.30
CA ARG A 77 5.19 -4.96 -15.72
C ARG A 77 4.87 -3.69 -16.51
N PRO A 78 5.62 -3.39 -17.58
CA PRO A 78 5.35 -2.20 -18.39
C PRO A 78 3.91 -2.18 -18.90
N ALA A 79 3.22 -1.05 -18.79
CA ALA A 79 1.81 -0.94 -19.19
C ALA A 79 1.55 -1.28 -20.68
N LYS A 80 2.59 -1.23 -21.53
CA LYS A 80 2.52 -1.55 -22.96
C LYS A 80 2.65 -3.05 -23.28
N SER A 81 3.02 -3.90 -22.31
CA SER A 81 3.07 -5.35 -22.51
C SER A 81 1.72 -6.00 -22.25
N VAL A 82 1.56 -7.25 -22.68
CA VAL A 82 0.46 -8.10 -22.20
C VAL A 82 0.69 -8.39 -20.71
N LEU A 83 -0.35 -8.21 -19.90
CA LEU A 83 -0.33 -8.33 -18.46
C LEU A 83 -1.18 -9.53 -18.02
N SER A 84 -0.77 -10.24 -16.98
CA SER A 84 -1.48 -11.42 -16.50
C SER A 84 -2.40 -11.11 -15.32
N VAL A 85 -3.54 -11.80 -15.24
CA VAL A 85 -4.38 -11.90 -14.03
C VAL A 85 -4.53 -13.36 -13.61
N ALA A 86 -3.60 -14.23 -14.01
CA ALA A 86 -3.64 -15.66 -13.73
C ALA A 86 -3.75 -15.96 -12.22
N ALA A 87 -3.12 -15.14 -11.37
CA ALA A 87 -3.23 -15.30 -9.91
C ALA A 87 -4.67 -15.19 -9.39
N LEU A 88 -5.55 -14.55 -10.16
CA LEU A 88 -6.96 -14.35 -9.81
C LEU A 88 -7.89 -15.36 -10.47
N ALA A 89 -7.38 -16.39 -11.15
CA ALA A 89 -8.19 -17.32 -11.97
C ALA A 89 -9.38 -17.93 -11.20
N ASP A 90 -9.15 -18.34 -9.95
CA ASP A 90 -10.18 -18.90 -9.03
C ASP A 90 -11.29 -17.90 -8.68
N PHE A 91 -11.02 -16.60 -8.78
CA PHE A 91 -12.01 -15.54 -8.55
C PHE A 91 -12.75 -15.16 -9.82
N LEU A 92 -12.16 -15.39 -10.99
CA LEU A 92 -12.67 -14.93 -12.29
C LEU A 92 -13.53 -15.98 -12.99
N THR A 93 -13.17 -17.26 -12.90
CA THR A 93 -13.83 -18.35 -13.62
C THR A 93 -13.96 -19.61 -12.76
N ARG A 94 -14.95 -20.45 -13.06
CA ARG A 94 -15.18 -21.74 -12.38
C ARG A 94 -14.07 -22.76 -12.62
N ASP A 95 -13.50 -22.72 -13.82
CA ASP A 95 -12.49 -23.68 -14.28
C ASP A 95 -11.06 -23.19 -14.01
N SER A 96 -10.89 -22.08 -13.28
CA SER A 96 -9.61 -21.45 -13.00
C SER A 96 -8.77 -21.23 -14.27
N ARG A 97 -9.42 -20.78 -15.35
CA ARG A 97 -8.73 -20.44 -16.61
C ARG A 97 -7.87 -19.20 -16.41
N GLU A 98 -6.62 -19.28 -16.87
CA GLU A 98 -5.72 -18.14 -16.88
C GLU A 98 -6.22 -17.10 -17.88
N LEU A 99 -6.32 -15.85 -17.43
CA LEU A 99 -6.68 -14.71 -18.27
C LEU A 99 -5.53 -13.71 -18.29
N SER A 100 -5.43 -13.01 -19.40
CA SER A 100 -4.47 -11.92 -19.63
C SER A 100 -5.20 -10.68 -20.08
N TYR A 101 -4.57 -9.52 -19.99
CA TYR A 101 -5.17 -8.27 -20.40
C TYR A 101 -4.14 -7.36 -21.06
N THR A 102 -4.64 -6.41 -21.84
CA THR A 102 -3.84 -5.32 -22.42
C THR A 102 -4.49 -4.00 -22.08
N LEU A 103 -3.68 -3.02 -21.70
CA LEU A 103 -4.13 -1.67 -21.40
C LEU A 103 -4.13 -0.83 -22.68
N CYS A 104 -5.24 -0.13 -22.90
CA CYS A 104 -5.51 0.59 -24.13
C CYS A 104 -5.46 2.10 -23.95
N GLU A 105 -6.08 2.56 -22.86
CA GLU A 105 -6.18 3.99 -22.57
C GLU A 105 -5.74 4.23 -21.13
N HIS A 106 -5.28 5.46 -20.89
CA HIS A 106 -5.02 5.96 -19.56
C HIS A 106 -5.60 7.36 -19.43
N GLN A 107 -6.05 7.68 -18.23
CA GLN A 107 -6.58 8.98 -17.87
C GLN A 107 -5.93 9.43 -16.57
N GLU A 108 -5.59 10.72 -16.52
CA GLU A 108 -4.99 11.35 -15.36
C GLU A 108 -5.86 12.52 -14.94
N ASN A 109 -6.08 12.67 -13.64
CA ASN A 109 -6.90 13.74 -13.10
C ASN A 109 -6.40 14.20 -11.72
N HIS A 110 -6.63 15.47 -11.41
CA HIS A 110 -6.37 16.05 -10.10
C HIS A 110 -7.71 16.37 -9.42
N LEU A 111 -8.02 15.65 -8.36
CA LEU A 111 -9.26 15.80 -7.61
C LEU A 111 -9.01 16.64 -6.35
N SER A 112 -9.78 17.70 -6.18
CA SER A 112 -9.77 18.50 -4.94
C SER A 112 -10.28 17.67 -3.76
N THR A 113 -9.46 17.47 -2.73
CA THR A 113 -9.77 16.60 -1.59
C THR A 113 -9.76 17.39 -0.29
N LEU A 114 -10.92 17.96 0.07
CA LEU A 114 -11.11 18.82 1.25
C LEU A 114 -11.15 18.06 2.59
N LYS A 115 -11.48 16.75 2.59
CA LYS A 115 -11.44 15.87 3.78
C LYS A 115 -10.90 14.50 3.37
N ARG A 116 -9.97 13.94 4.17
CA ARG A 116 -9.13 12.80 3.76
C ARG A 116 -9.30 11.55 4.64
N PRO A 117 -8.86 10.38 4.13
CA PRO A 117 -8.49 9.24 4.95
C PRO A 117 -7.40 9.64 5.95
N PHE A 118 -7.48 9.11 7.17
CA PHE A 118 -6.63 9.45 8.31
C PHE A 118 -5.11 9.36 8.04
N GLN A 119 -4.71 8.57 7.03
CA GLN A 119 -3.34 8.12 6.79
C GLN A 119 -2.45 9.11 6.03
N VAL A 120 -3.01 10.17 5.42
CA VAL A 120 -2.25 11.15 4.62
C VAL A 120 -2.63 12.58 5.02
N THR A 121 -2.12 13.02 6.17
CA THR A 121 -2.37 14.36 6.71
C THR A 121 -1.70 15.44 5.83
N GLY A 122 -2.44 16.50 5.50
CA GLY A 122 -1.90 17.72 4.87
C GLY A 122 -1.92 17.80 3.34
N MET A 123 -2.41 16.79 2.64
CA MET A 123 -2.51 16.84 1.18
C MET A 123 -3.76 17.68 0.79
N THR A 124 -3.73 18.44 -0.31
CA THR A 124 -4.87 19.31 -0.74
C THR A 124 -5.52 18.86 -2.05
N THR A 125 -4.76 18.13 -2.87
CA THR A 125 -5.19 17.53 -4.13
C THR A 125 -4.88 16.04 -4.12
N THR A 126 -5.71 15.22 -4.74
CA THR A 126 -5.46 13.80 -4.98
C THR A 126 -5.19 13.63 -6.45
N TYR A 127 -4.07 12.99 -6.76
CA TYR A 127 -3.79 12.54 -8.10
C TYR A 127 -4.47 11.20 -8.34
N MET A 128 -5.20 11.13 -9.44
CA MET A 128 -5.90 9.94 -9.91
C MET A 128 -5.30 9.53 -11.24
N LYS A 129 -4.91 8.27 -11.34
CA LYS A 129 -4.54 7.65 -12.61
C LYS A 129 -5.41 6.43 -12.84
N ALA A 130 -6.12 6.43 -13.95
CA ALA A 130 -6.94 5.31 -14.36
C ALA A 130 -6.40 4.69 -15.64
N TYR A 131 -6.42 3.37 -15.73
CA TYR A 131 -6.19 2.63 -16.95
C TYR A 131 -7.45 1.87 -17.35
N SER A 132 -7.73 1.78 -18.64
CA SER A 132 -8.77 0.90 -19.18
C SER A 132 -8.17 -0.05 -20.22
N GLY A 133 -8.71 -1.26 -20.29
CA GLY A 133 -8.15 -2.32 -21.12
C GLY A 133 -9.14 -3.41 -21.47
N VAL A 134 -8.63 -4.44 -22.13
CA VAL A 134 -9.40 -5.59 -22.59
C VAL A 134 -8.81 -6.87 -21.98
N LEU A 135 -9.67 -7.63 -21.31
CA LEU A 135 -9.41 -8.97 -20.78
C LEU A 135 -9.60 -10.02 -21.90
N SER A 136 -8.68 -10.98 -21.99
CA SER A 136 -8.66 -12.03 -23.00
C SER A 136 -8.19 -13.36 -22.39
N SER A 137 -8.82 -14.45 -22.85
CA SER A 137 -8.40 -15.83 -22.54
C SER A 137 -7.21 -16.30 -23.37
N SER A 138 -6.81 -15.53 -24.39
CA SER A 138 -5.63 -15.80 -25.23
C SER A 138 -4.64 -14.65 -25.13
N SER A 139 -3.37 -14.98 -24.89
CA SER A 139 -2.25 -14.03 -24.82
C SER A 139 -1.97 -13.30 -26.14
N GLU A 140 -2.50 -13.78 -27.28
CA GLU A 140 -2.27 -13.19 -28.60
C GLU A 140 -3.41 -12.26 -29.07
N ARG A 141 -4.57 -12.25 -28.38
CA ARG A 141 -5.84 -11.76 -28.97
C ARG A 141 -6.42 -10.48 -28.36
N SER A 142 -5.82 -9.88 -27.34
CA SER A 142 -6.33 -8.62 -26.78
C SER A 142 -5.83 -7.41 -27.58
N THR A 143 -6.49 -7.09 -28.70
CA THR A 143 -6.23 -5.85 -29.43
C THR A 143 -7.05 -4.69 -28.89
N CYS A 144 -6.39 -3.54 -28.71
CA CYS A 144 -6.98 -2.28 -28.27
C CYS A 144 -7.69 -1.54 -29.41
N GLU A 145 -8.59 -2.24 -30.10
CA GLU A 145 -9.47 -1.61 -31.09
C GLU A 145 -10.45 -0.63 -30.40
N SER A 146 -10.92 0.37 -31.14
CA SER A 146 -11.89 1.35 -30.61
C SER A 146 -13.28 0.76 -30.40
N THR A 147 -13.57 -0.39 -31.02
CA THR A 147 -14.83 -1.12 -30.93
C THR A 147 -14.82 -2.19 -29.83
N SER A 148 -13.67 -2.50 -29.25
CA SER A 148 -13.59 -3.50 -28.18
C SER A 148 -14.07 -2.92 -26.85
N GLU A 149 -14.98 -3.63 -26.19
CA GLU A 149 -15.49 -3.27 -24.88
C GLU A 149 -14.34 -3.31 -23.84
N ARG A 150 -14.25 -2.27 -23.01
CA ARG A 150 -13.23 -2.19 -21.97
C ARG A 150 -13.69 -3.03 -20.77
N THR A 151 -13.10 -4.21 -20.63
CA THR A 151 -13.47 -5.21 -19.62
C THR A 151 -12.55 -5.22 -18.40
N ILE A 152 -11.51 -4.37 -18.37
CA ILE A 152 -10.70 -4.16 -17.16
C ILE A 152 -10.44 -2.68 -16.95
N SER A 153 -10.50 -2.25 -15.69
CA SER A 153 -10.08 -0.92 -15.29
C SER A 153 -9.23 -0.95 -14.03
N TYR A 154 -8.14 -0.18 -14.05
CA TYR A 154 -7.32 0.10 -12.88
C TYR A 154 -7.55 1.55 -12.47
N LEU A 155 -7.63 1.79 -11.18
CA LEU A 155 -7.73 3.11 -10.58
C LEU A 155 -6.70 3.22 -9.46
N ALA A 156 -5.72 4.09 -9.61
CA ALA A 156 -4.72 4.40 -8.59
C ALA A 156 -4.94 5.81 -8.06
N LEU A 157 -4.98 5.95 -6.74
CA LEU A 157 -5.17 7.21 -6.04
C LEU A 157 -3.99 7.47 -5.10
N GLY A 158 -3.42 8.68 -5.20
CA GLY A 158 -2.19 9.00 -4.49
C GLY A 158 -1.77 10.45 -4.63
N SER A 159 -0.57 10.76 -4.13
CA SER A 159 0.16 11.96 -4.53
C SER A 159 0.65 11.80 -5.98
N PRO A 160 1.01 12.89 -6.68
CA PRO A 160 1.55 12.79 -8.02
C PRO A 160 2.79 11.88 -8.04
N PHE A 161 2.75 10.84 -8.87
CA PHE A 161 3.79 9.81 -8.97
C PHE A 161 4.47 9.80 -10.35
N MET A 162 4.56 10.99 -10.95
CA MET A 162 5.35 11.19 -12.16
C MET A 162 6.84 11.23 -11.81
N PRO A 163 7.72 10.62 -12.63
CA PRO A 163 9.16 10.67 -12.43
C PRO A 163 9.64 12.12 -12.56
N ASN A 164 9.73 12.81 -11.43
CA ASN A 164 10.29 14.16 -11.36
C ASN A 164 11.78 14.03 -11.05
N LYS A 165 12.63 14.64 -11.88
CA LYS A 165 14.09 14.53 -11.76
C LYS A 165 14.54 14.96 -10.36
N GLY A 166 14.96 14.01 -9.51
CA GLY A 166 15.65 14.28 -8.25
C GLY A 166 14.95 13.85 -6.94
N GLU A 167 13.70 13.37 -6.96
CA GLU A 167 12.97 12.95 -5.74
C GLU A 167 12.45 11.50 -5.77
N GLU A 168 13.17 10.59 -6.46
CA GLU A 168 12.75 9.19 -6.67
C GLU A 168 12.39 8.44 -5.38
N TRP A 169 13.11 8.67 -4.28
CA TRP A 169 12.88 7.99 -3.00
C TRP A 169 11.57 8.43 -2.31
N ARG A 170 11.02 9.61 -2.62
CA ARG A 170 9.74 10.08 -2.05
C ARG A 170 8.53 9.50 -2.78
N MET A 171 8.74 8.96 -3.97
CA MET A 171 7.67 8.54 -4.87
C MET A 171 7.22 7.10 -4.62
N GLN A 172 8.09 6.24 -4.10
CA GLN A 172 7.77 4.81 -3.88
C GLN A 172 6.51 4.57 -3.03
N GLU A 173 6.12 5.55 -2.22
CA GLU A 173 4.98 5.50 -1.33
C GLU A 173 3.91 6.56 -1.67
N ALA A 174 3.78 6.93 -2.94
CA ALA A 174 2.86 7.97 -3.38
C ALA A 174 1.39 7.53 -3.33
N LEU A 175 1.11 6.24 -3.47
CA LEU A 175 -0.26 5.72 -3.53
C LEU A 175 -0.84 5.46 -2.14
N TYR A 176 -2.17 5.59 -2.02
CA TYR A 176 -2.92 5.19 -0.82
C TYR A 176 -4.09 4.25 -1.11
N ALA A 177 -4.58 4.19 -2.36
CA ALA A 177 -5.58 3.23 -2.79
C ALA A 177 -5.34 2.79 -4.24
N ILE A 178 -5.55 1.50 -4.51
CA ILE A 178 -5.55 0.91 -5.86
C ILE A 178 -6.81 0.05 -5.97
N GLU A 179 -7.59 0.25 -7.01
CA GLU A 179 -8.77 -0.55 -7.30
C GLU A 179 -8.65 -1.13 -8.70
N ILE A 180 -8.93 -2.42 -8.82
CA ILE A 180 -8.96 -3.16 -10.08
C ILE A 180 -10.37 -3.71 -10.23
N ILE A 181 -11.01 -3.41 -11.36
CA ILE A 181 -12.33 -3.90 -11.69
C ILE A 181 -12.21 -4.71 -12.96
N LEU A 182 -12.61 -5.98 -12.90
CA LEU A 182 -12.59 -6.91 -14.02
C LEU A 182 -14.02 -7.32 -14.35
N ASP A 183 -14.44 -7.11 -15.60
CA ASP A 183 -15.72 -7.57 -16.11
C ASP A 183 -15.54 -8.94 -16.79
N THR A 184 -16.09 -9.98 -16.17
CA THR A 184 -16.01 -11.35 -16.68
C THR A 184 -17.30 -11.81 -17.36
N ARG A 185 -18.29 -10.93 -17.58
CA ARG A 185 -19.59 -11.28 -18.18
C ARG A 185 -19.46 -12.01 -19.52
N ASN A 186 -18.50 -11.56 -20.33
CA ASN A 186 -18.25 -12.10 -21.67
C ASN A 186 -17.17 -13.18 -21.70
N VAL A 187 -16.65 -13.59 -20.53
CA VAL A 187 -15.61 -14.62 -20.42
C VAL A 187 -16.25 -16.00 -20.24
N GLU A 188 -15.78 -16.97 -21.02
CA GLU A 188 -16.20 -18.36 -20.86
C GLU A 188 -15.87 -18.89 -19.47
N GLY A 189 -16.83 -19.58 -18.84
CA GLY A 189 -16.65 -20.15 -17.50
C GLY A 189 -16.83 -19.15 -16.35
N THR A 190 -17.34 -17.94 -16.60
CA THR A 190 -17.69 -16.99 -15.53
C THR A 190 -18.74 -17.56 -14.56
N CYS A 191 -18.65 -17.14 -13.29
CA CYS A 191 -19.62 -17.48 -12.25
C CYS A 191 -20.81 -16.52 -12.18
N ALA A 192 -20.84 -15.50 -13.04
CA ALA A 192 -21.93 -14.54 -13.12
C ALA A 192 -23.28 -15.24 -13.39
N LEU A 193 -24.36 -14.74 -12.77
CA LEU A 193 -25.70 -15.17 -13.14
C LEU A 193 -26.02 -14.64 -14.55
N LYS A 194 -26.12 -15.53 -15.54
CA LYS A 194 -26.66 -15.18 -16.85
C LYS A 194 -28.12 -14.80 -16.68
N ARG A 195 -28.44 -13.50 -16.66
CA ARG A 195 -29.83 -13.01 -16.81
C ARG A 195 -30.28 -13.32 -18.23
N GLY A 196 -30.94 -14.46 -18.41
CA GLY A 196 -31.67 -14.77 -19.64
C GLY A 196 -32.86 -13.83 -19.82
N PRO A 197 -33.43 -13.73 -21.03
CA PRO A 197 -34.61 -12.91 -21.31
C PRO A 197 -35.83 -13.28 -20.44
N ASP A 198 -35.90 -14.52 -19.93
CA ASP A 198 -36.99 -14.99 -19.05
C ASP A 198 -36.84 -14.54 -17.58
N ALA A 199 -35.72 -13.90 -17.20
CA ALA A 199 -35.48 -13.46 -15.83
C ALA A 199 -36.15 -12.12 -15.47
N LEU A 200 -36.65 -11.38 -16.47
CA LEU A 200 -37.41 -10.14 -16.23
C LEU A 200 -38.82 -10.44 -15.70
N ASP A 201 -39.43 -11.55 -16.13
CA ASP A 201 -40.77 -11.96 -15.67
C ASP A 201 -40.76 -12.59 -14.26
N ALA A 202 -39.60 -13.10 -13.80
CA ALA A 202 -39.46 -13.63 -12.45
C ALA A 202 -39.23 -12.54 -11.38
N MET A 203 -38.82 -11.32 -11.76
CA MET A 203 -38.58 -10.23 -10.82
C MET A 203 -39.86 -9.53 -10.33
N LEU A 204 -41.01 -9.75 -10.95
CA LEU A 204 -42.31 -9.27 -10.45
C LEU A 204 -42.99 -10.26 -9.48
N GLY A 205 -42.44 -11.47 -9.27
CA GLY A 205 -43.11 -12.54 -8.52
C GLY A 205 -42.45 -13.03 -7.23
N SER A 206 -41.23 -12.60 -6.90
CA SER A 206 -40.44 -13.24 -5.84
C SER A 206 -39.88 -12.25 -4.79
N GLU A 207 -40.62 -11.20 -4.46
CA GLU A 207 -40.45 -10.54 -3.16
C GLU A 207 -41.15 -11.38 -2.07
N LYS A 208 -40.40 -12.26 -1.40
CA LYS A 208 -40.63 -12.70 0.00
C LYS A 208 -39.66 -13.82 0.38
N ARG A 209 -38.44 -13.46 0.77
CA ARG A 209 -37.74 -14.19 1.83
C ARG A 209 -36.88 -13.25 2.65
N SER A 210 -37.59 -12.56 3.55
CA SER A 210 -37.06 -11.87 4.72
C SER A 210 -35.95 -12.70 5.38
N ARG A 211 -34.69 -12.25 5.23
CA ARG A 211 -33.56 -12.76 6.02
C ARG A 211 -33.24 -11.74 7.11
N LYS A 212 -34.01 -11.81 8.19
CA LYS A 212 -33.80 -11.08 9.44
C LYS A 212 -32.55 -11.65 10.12
N ARG A 213 -31.39 -10.99 10.01
CA ARG A 213 -30.24 -11.20 10.91
C ARG A 213 -29.91 -9.90 11.63
N ARG A 214 -29.79 -10.03 12.95
CA ARG A 214 -29.70 -8.98 13.97
C ARG A 214 -28.69 -7.90 13.61
N ALA A 215 -29.18 -6.66 13.61
CA ALA A 215 -28.39 -5.48 13.83
C ALA A 215 -27.71 -5.56 15.20
N HIS A 216 -26.39 -5.62 15.23
CA HIS A 216 -25.52 -5.10 16.27
C HIS A 216 -24.08 -5.20 15.76
N ARG A 217 -23.56 -4.11 15.16
CA ARG A 217 -22.17 -3.63 15.27
C ARG A 217 -21.95 -2.43 14.34
N THR A 218 -21.84 -1.26 14.98
CA THR A 218 -20.99 -0.11 14.63
C THR A 218 -20.89 0.32 13.16
N PHE A 219 -21.48 1.49 12.90
CA PHE A 219 -21.31 2.33 11.71
C PHE A 219 -19.82 2.51 11.34
N SER A 220 -19.46 1.89 10.22
CA SER A 220 -18.25 2.16 9.43
C SER A 220 -18.74 2.31 7.99
N SER A 221 -18.25 3.33 7.29
CA SER A 221 -18.68 3.76 5.94
C SER A 221 -18.49 2.73 4.82
N GLY A 222 -18.06 1.50 5.11
CA GLY A 222 -17.84 0.42 4.14
C GLY A 222 -19.06 -0.42 3.76
N MET A 223 -20.17 -0.38 4.51
CA MET A 223 -21.31 -1.29 4.28
C MET A 223 -22.14 -0.99 3.03
N ALA A 224 -22.27 0.29 2.65
CA ALA A 224 -23.00 0.66 1.44
C ALA A 224 -22.21 0.31 0.16
N LEU A 225 -20.88 0.37 0.23
CA LEU A 225 -19.98 -0.13 -0.81
C LEU A 225 -20.07 -1.66 -0.91
N SER A 226 -19.99 -2.37 0.22
CA SER A 226 -20.08 -3.84 0.25
C SER A 226 -21.36 -4.42 -0.37
N MET A 227 -22.53 -3.80 -0.18
CA MET A 227 -23.78 -4.24 -0.83
C MET A 227 -23.79 -3.95 -2.33
N ALA A 228 -23.27 -2.79 -2.75
CA ALA A 228 -23.16 -2.46 -4.17
C ALA A 228 -22.16 -3.41 -4.87
N ASP A 229 -21.05 -3.71 -4.21
CA ASP A 229 -20.02 -4.61 -4.72
C ASP A 229 -20.55 -6.05 -4.85
N GLU A 230 -21.31 -6.52 -3.85
CA GLU A 230 -21.96 -7.84 -3.90
C GLU A 230 -22.94 -7.91 -5.08
N MET A 231 -23.74 -6.86 -5.32
CA MET A 231 -24.64 -6.78 -6.49
C MET A 231 -23.86 -6.72 -7.82
N THR A 232 -22.71 -6.05 -7.88
CA THR A 232 -21.88 -6.05 -9.10
C THR A 232 -21.19 -7.40 -9.33
N ALA A 233 -20.78 -8.07 -8.26
CA ALA A 233 -20.18 -9.40 -8.31
C ALA A 233 -21.14 -10.46 -8.85
N GLU A 234 -22.41 -10.41 -8.44
CA GLU A 234 -23.48 -11.24 -9.02
C GLU A 234 -23.63 -11.05 -10.53
N ASN A 235 -23.37 -9.83 -11.02
CA ASN A 235 -23.40 -9.49 -12.43
C ASN A 235 -22.09 -9.80 -13.18
N GLY A 236 -21.13 -10.50 -12.57
CA GLY A 236 -19.87 -10.89 -13.22
C GLY A 236 -18.75 -9.85 -13.15
N VAL A 237 -18.85 -8.87 -12.26
CA VAL A 237 -17.78 -7.90 -12.02
C VAL A 237 -16.94 -8.36 -10.82
N VAL A 238 -15.65 -8.55 -11.01
CA VAL A 238 -14.71 -8.89 -9.94
C VAL A 238 -13.95 -7.64 -9.54
N THR A 239 -13.99 -7.29 -8.26
CA THR A 239 -13.29 -6.11 -7.74
C THR A 239 -12.16 -6.54 -6.81
N VAL A 240 -10.96 -6.04 -7.06
CA VAL A 240 -9.78 -6.19 -6.21
C VAL A 240 -9.39 -4.82 -5.69
N ARG A 241 -9.38 -4.63 -4.38
CA ARG A 241 -9.06 -3.36 -3.75
C ARG A 241 -7.84 -3.50 -2.87
N PHE A 242 -6.89 -2.61 -3.04
CA PHE A 242 -5.76 -2.41 -2.16
C PHE A 242 -5.92 -1.07 -1.46
N ILE A 243 -5.92 -1.08 -0.14
CA ILE A 243 -5.98 0.12 0.69
C ILE A 243 -4.73 0.11 1.56
N ARG A 244 -3.99 1.21 1.55
CA ARG A 244 -2.74 1.29 2.30
C ARG A 244 -3.01 1.21 3.80
N ARG A 245 -2.20 0.45 4.54
CA ARG A 245 -2.25 0.39 6.02
C ARG A 245 -1.20 1.25 6.68
N SER A 246 -0.01 1.28 6.09
CA SER A 246 1.11 2.11 6.54
C SER A 246 0.83 3.60 6.34
N GLU A 247 1.16 4.43 7.33
CA GLU A 247 1.33 5.87 7.06
C GLU A 247 2.47 6.03 6.05
N ALA A 248 2.35 6.99 5.12
CA ALA A 248 3.46 7.35 4.26
C ALA A 248 4.70 7.64 5.12
N TYR A 249 5.79 6.92 4.87
CA TYR A 249 7.08 7.07 5.54
C TYR A 249 7.45 8.53 5.50
N GLN A 250 7.29 9.20 6.64
CA GLN A 250 7.80 10.54 6.78
C GLN A 250 9.31 10.45 6.62
N PRO A 251 9.93 11.21 5.68
CA PRO A 251 11.37 11.26 5.55
C PRO A 251 12.00 11.40 6.93
N TRP A 252 13.11 10.70 7.18
CA TRP A 252 13.86 10.85 8.43
C TRP A 252 14.04 12.32 8.80
N PHE A 253 14.25 13.19 7.80
CA PHE A 253 14.36 14.63 8.00
C PHE A 253 13.13 15.23 8.70
N ILE A 254 11.90 14.90 8.31
CA ILE A 254 10.68 15.38 8.98
C ILE A 254 10.57 14.81 10.40
N ARG A 255 10.90 13.52 10.55
CA ARG A 255 10.86 12.83 11.84
C ARG A 255 11.87 13.41 12.85
N TYR A 256 13.02 13.86 12.37
CA TYR A 256 14.11 14.39 13.21
C TYR A 256 14.29 15.92 13.10
N TYR A 257 13.47 16.63 12.31
CA TYR A 257 13.59 18.08 12.12
C TYR A 257 13.48 18.82 13.45
N THR A 258 12.42 18.54 14.22
CA THR A 258 12.18 19.18 15.52
C THR A 258 13.30 18.94 16.53
N PRO A 259 13.79 17.70 16.77
CA PRO A 259 14.92 17.49 17.68
C PRO A 259 16.23 18.09 17.15
N ILE A 260 16.50 18.06 15.83
CA ILE A 260 17.69 18.69 15.23
C ILE A 260 17.63 20.21 15.38
N LEU A 261 16.48 20.83 15.11
CA LEU A 261 16.26 22.26 15.27
C LEU A 261 16.43 22.69 16.74
N PHE A 262 15.85 21.92 17.67
CA PHE A 262 16.03 22.19 19.10
C PHE A 262 17.50 22.07 19.52
N ALA A 263 18.20 21.03 19.10
CA ALA A 263 19.61 20.84 19.38
C ALA A 263 20.48 21.97 18.82
N THR A 264 20.22 22.40 17.58
CA THR A 264 20.94 23.51 16.95
C THR A 264 20.68 24.84 17.66
N ILE A 265 19.43 25.17 17.99
CA ILE A 265 19.09 26.36 18.78
C ILE A 265 19.77 26.32 20.14
N PHE A 266 19.74 25.18 20.83
CA PHE A 266 20.35 25.02 22.16
C PHE A 266 21.87 25.18 22.13
N ILE A 267 22.55 24.61 21.13
CA ILE A 267 24.00 24.74 20.94
C ILE A 267 24.35 26.21 20.65
N LEU A 268 23.62 26.87 19.74
CA LEU A 268 23.85 28.28 19.41
C LEU A 268 23.67 29.17 20.65
N TYR A 269 22.59 28.94 21.41
CA TYR A 269 22.33 29.65 22.65
C TYR A 269 23.47 29.47 23.66
N ARG A 270 23.96 28.24 23.85
CA ARG A 270 25.09 27.98 24.74
C ARG A 270 26.39 28.64 24.29
N MET A 271 26.69 28.63 22.99
CA MET A 271 27.87 29.30 22.45
C MET A 271 27.80 30.82 22.67
N VAL A 272 26.65 31.42 22.37
CA VAL A 272 26.42 32.86 22.57
C VAL A 272 26.49 33.22 24.05
N HIS A 273 25.81 32.47 24.92
CA HIS A 273 25.83 32.70 26.35
C HIS A 273 27.25 32.54 26.93
N SER A 274 27.99 31.51 26.55
CA SER A 274 29.39 31.32 26.96
C SER A 274 30.30 32.46 26.50
N PHE A 275 30.11 32.94 25.27
CA PHE A 275 30.86 34.07 24.73
C PHE A 275 30.57 35.38 25.49
N PHE A 276 29.30 35.64 25.83
CA PHE A 276 28.93 36.81 26.63
C PHE A 276 29.39 36.70 28.09
N TYR A 277 29.30 35.52 28.71
CA TYR A 277 29.77 35.29 30.07
C TYR A 277 31.29 35.43 30.20
N SER A 278 32.04 34.88 29.24
CA SER A 278 33.50 35.00 29.19
C SER A 278 33.98 36.42 28.88
N ARG A 279 33.20 37.22 28.13
CA ARG A 279 33.44 38.65 27.99
C ARG A 279 33.12 39.45 29.25
N ALA A 280 31.99 39.16 29.90
CA ALA A 280 31.60 39.81 31.16
C ALA A 280 32.62 39.55 32.30
N ALA A 281 33.15 38.31 32.37
CA ALA A 281 34.19 37.93 33.33
C ALA A 281 35.57 38.56 33.03
N LYS A 282 35.81 39.03 31.79
CA LYS A 282 37.03 39.76 31.43
C LYS A 282 36.90 41.28 31.63
N SER A 283 35.69 41.80 31.76
CA SER A 283 35.42 43.23 32.00
C SER A 283 35.24 43.59 33.49
N SER A 284 35.26 42.61 34.39
CA SER A 284 35.29 42.90 35.83
C SER A 284 36.71 43.35 36.23
N PRO A 285 36.88 44.56 36.82
CA PRO A 285 38.18 45.02 37.28
C PRO A 285 38.73 44.08 38.37
N PRO A 286 40.07 43.93 38.48
CA PRO A 286 40.65 43.12 39.54
C PRO A 286 40.26 43.73 40.89
N SER A 287 39.49 43.00 41.68
CA SER A 287 39.21 43.40 43.06
C SER A 287 40.52 43.34 43.83
N GLU A 288 40.97 44.50 44.31
CA GLU A 288 42.10 44.64 45.21
C GLU A 288 41.98 43.66 46.38
N SER A 289 42.98 42.80 46.48
CA SER A 289 43.19 41.88 47.58
C SER A 289 43.56 42.66 48.84
N HIS A 290 42.65 42.74 49.81
CA HIS A 290 43.05 42.95 51.19
C HIS A 290 43.34 41.60 51.85
N ALA A 291 44.64 41.36 52.02
CA ALA A 291 45.16 40.29 52.86
C ALA A 291 44.83 40.56 54.34
N HIS A 292 44.22 39.58 55.01
CA HIS A 292 44.54 39.28 56.40
C HIS A 292 44.32 37.79 56.68
N GLY A 293 45.35 37.16 57.21
CA GLY A 293 45.44 35.71 57.37
C GLY A 293 44.60 35.14 58.50
N ASN A 294 44.36 33.83 58.43
CA ASN A 294 45.00 32.90 59.37
C ASN A 294 44.70 31.46 58.97
N ALA A 295 45.72 30.61 59.19
CA ALA A 295 45.68 29.18 59.01
C ALA A 295 44.66 28.51 59.95
N GLY A 296 43.93 27.52 59.44
CA GLY A 296 43.00 26.70 60.21
C GLY A 296 42.55 25.49 59.39
N ALA A 297 43.01 24.31 59.80
CA ALA A 297 42.97 23.05 59.08
C ALA A 297 41.57 22.39 59.00
N ILE A 298 41.34 21.74 57.85
CA ILE A 298 40.58 20.48 57.64
C ILE A 298 39.06 20.53 57.88
N GLY A 299 38.32 20.81 56.81
CA GLY A 299 36.93 20.41 56.63
C GLY A 299 36.84 19.29 55.58
N ARG A 300 36.52 18.06 56.00
CA ARG A 300 36.12 16.96 55.11
C ARG A 300 34.82 17.35 54.40
N ILE A 301 34.86 17.47 53.08
CA ILE A 301 33.66 17.54 52.25
C ILE A 301 33.25 16.09 51.94
N ALA A 302 32.04 15.74 52.34
CA ALA A 302 31.40 14.47 52.02
C ALA A 302 31.11 14.36 50.50
N PRO A 303 31.31 13.19 49.87
CA PRO A 303 30.85 12.98 48.51
C PRO A 303 29.31 12.91 48.49
N SER A 304 28.68 13.80 47.72
CA SER A 304 27.26 13.77 47.41
C SER A 304 26.91 12.47 46.70
N ALA A 305 25.94 11.76 47.25
CA ALA A 305 25.48 10.46 46.81
C ALA A 305 24.99 10.45 45.35
N CYS A 306 25.42 9.40 44.63
CA CYS A 306 24.83 8.95 43.39
C CYS A 306 23.37 8.54 43.62
N ASN A 307 22.45 9.11 42.85
CA ASN A 307 21.07 8.68 42.82
C ASN A 307 20.92 7.60 41.74
N SER A 308 21.09 6.33 42.11
CA SER A 308 20.73 5.18 41.27
C SER A 308 19.33 4.72 41.67
N ASN A 309 18.33 5.04 40.85
CA ASN A 309 17.02 4.40 40.96
C ASN A 309 17.14 2.95 40.47
N THR A 310 16.92 2.00 41.37
CA THR A 310 16.65 0.60 41.05
C THR A 310 15.23 0.49 40.51
N ILE A 311 15.12 -0.06 39.31
CA ILE A 311 13.86 -0.58 38.75
C ILE A 311 13.73 -1.99 39.30
N ASP A 312 12.75 -2.20 40.17
CA ASP A 312 12.33 -3.54 40.59
C ASP A 312 11.61 -4.24 39.43
N THR A 313 11.98 -5.50 39.23
CA THR A 313 11.36 -6.51 38.36
C THR A 313 10.05 -7.02 38.92
#